data_AF-A0A1M5WCX8-F1
#
_entry.id   AF-A0A1M5WCX8-F1
#
_cell.length_a   1.000
_cell.length_b   1.000
_cell.length_c   1.000
_cell.angle_alpha   90.00
_cell.angle_beta   90.00
_cell.angle_gamma   90.00
#
_symmetry.space_group_name_H-M   'P 1'
#
loop_
_entity.id
_entity.type
_entity.pdbx_description
1 polymer ?
#
loop_
_entity_poly.entity_id
_entity_poly.type
_entity_poly.pdbx_seq_one_letter_code
_entity_poly.pdbx_strand_id
1 'polypeptide(L)'
;MDVKEKKVVLFSRKKRAKKPKSLKKRLAVFGIVILLLAGVYCTAVFSNIPFIKKWRDLYIETAMDTYTHKWLATMFIPKSVIDGVMNAKEGFIEGQQDLQSSWTPAPSTQDPSEAPSEEDQAKADFLSLFYELDKSSFDGYIAKNPDMLADGYGKLLINKSGVNDSGTAIYTTNGDQVVVLDAENGILIVKVTGEGYVGKLAIVKNPAQVRLGISKHLGNVGQTVGQIAKDNHAVLAINASGFADPEWKGNGGQVVGLLIANGKTLNGPVKNGYLNIGFSEDDRLYIGVSTSKLKYRDAVEFIPALIINGKNVTDGSTGFGIQPRSAIGQAEDGTVFLLTIDGRQVGYSLGTTVGVCADILLKYGAVQASNLDGGSSTIMIYRDKVITKPSSTTNIGRLVPDAFIVDYAKAAEK
;
A
#
# COMPACT_ATOMS: atom_id res chain seq x y z
N MET A 1 54.61 25.32 -85.19
CA MET A 1 53.62 26.00 -84.35
C MET A 1 52.61 24.93 -83.96
N ASP A 2 52.90 24.15 -82.94
CA ASP A 2 52.63 24.47 -81.53
C ASP A 2 51.13 24.63 -81.30
N VAL A 3 50.52 23.64 -80.63
CA VAL A 3 49.62 23.80 -79.48
C VAL A 3 49.18 22.39 -79.03
N LYS A 4 49.48 22.08 -77.77
CA LYS A 4 49.00 20.94 -76.99
C LYS A 4 47.48 20.98 -76.83
N GLU A 5 46.81 19.85 -77.00
CA GLU A 5 45.53 19.60 -76.33
C GLU A 5 45.57 18.29 -75.52
N LYS A 6 45.26 18.44 -74.23
CA LYS A 6 45.31 17.41 -73.19
C LYS A 6 44.27 16.33 -73.45
N LYS A 7 44.70 15.07 -73.60
CA LYS A 7 43.79 13.92 -73.43
C LYS A 7 43.42 13.79 -71.95
N VAL A 8 42.22 14.23 -71.61
CA VAL A 8 41.58 13.96 -70.31
C VAL A 8 41.28 12.46 -70.24
N VAL A 9 42.00 11.74 -69.37
CA VAL A 9 41.68 10.34 -69.05
C VAL A 9 40.48 10.34 -68.11
N LEU A 10 39.28 10.17 -68.66
CA LEU A 10 38.06 9.87 -67.90
C LEU A 10 38.16 8.44 -67.36
N PHE A 11 38.68 8.28 -66.13
CA PHE A 11 38.50 7.04 -65.38
C PHE A 11 37.02 6.88 -65.02
N SER A 12 36.28 6.13 -65.85
CA SER A 12 34.97 5.60 -65.49
C SER A 12 35.13 4.66 -64.29
N ARG A 13 34.84 5.14 -63.08
CA ARG A 13 34.59 4.29 -61.91
C ARG A 13 33.39 3.38 -62.23
N LYS A 14 33.66 2.13 -62.62
CA LYS A 14 32.64 1.07 -62.61
C LYS A 14 32.07 0.99 -61.19
N LYS A 15 30.84 1.48 -60.98
CA LYS A 15 30.06 1.18 -59.78
C LYS A 15 29.96 -0.35 -59.70
N ARG A 16 30.64 -0.97 -58.74
CA ARG A 16 30.41 -2.39 -58.41
C ARG A 16 28.95 -2.54 -58.01
N ALA A 17 28.15 -3.17 -58.87
CA ALA A 17 26.79 -3.57 -58.51
C ALA A 17 26.87 -4.50 -57.29
N LYS A 18 26.27 -4.10 -56.17
CA LYS A 18 26.16 -4.95 -54.98
C LYS A 18 25.36 -6.19 -55.38
N LYS A 19 25.99 -7.37 -55.38
CA LYS A 19 25.29 -8.66 -55.58
C LYS A 19 24.09 -8.71 -54.61
N PRO A 20 22.86 -9.01 -55.07
CA PRO A 20 21.72 -9.17 -54.16
C PRO A 20 22.08 -10.28 -53.17
N LYS A 21 22.00 -10.01 -51.86
CA LYS A 21 22.20 -11.03 -50.82
C LYS A 21 21.26 -12.21 -51.16
N SER A 22 21.80 -13.43 -51.31
CA SER A 22 20.99 -14.57 -51.77
C SER A 22 19.82 -14.81 -50.81
N LEU A 23 18.64 -15.07 -51.36
CA LEU A 23 17.41 -15.34 -50.62
C LEU A 23 17.64 -16.41 -49.52
N LYS A 24 18.47 -17.43 -49.81
CA LYS A 24 18.90 -18.47 -48.87
C LYS A 24 19.59 -17.91 -47.61
N LYS A 25 20.47 -16.92 -47.74
CA LYS A 25 21.11 -16.28 -46.57
C LYS A 25 20.10 -15.47 -45.74
N ARG A 26 19.13 -14.82 -46.38
CA ARG A 26 18.05 -14.11 -45.66
C ARG A 26 17.14 -15.08 -44.91
N LEU A 27 16.77 -16.19 -45.53
CA LEU A 27 15.97 -17.24 -44.91
C LEU A 27 16.72 -17.92 -43.76
N ALA A 28 18.02 -18.18 -43.90
CA ALA A 28 18.83 -18.75 -42.81
C ALA A 28 18.94 -17.79 -41.61
N VAL A 29 19.18 -16.50 -41.86
CA VAL A 29 19.18 -15.49 -40.80
C VAL A 29 17.81 -15.40 -40.13
N PHE A 30 16.72 -15.42 -40.91
CA PHE A 30 15.36 -15.42 -40.38
C PHE A 30 15.06 -16.64 -39.52
N GLY A 31 15.48 -17.84 -39.94
CA GLY A 31 15.36 -19.07 -39.16
C GLY A 31 16.15 -19.02 -37.85
N ILE A 32 17.36 -18.47 -37.86
CA ILE A 32 18.16 -18.26 -36.64
C ILE A 32 17.45 -17.30 -35.68
N VAL A 33 16.90 -16.20 -36.18
CA VAL A 33 16.14 -15.24 -35.36
C VAL A 33 14.92 -15.91 -34.74
N ILE A 34 14.16 -16.72 -35.49
CA ILE A 34 13.01 -17.47 -34.94
C ILE A 34 13.45 -18.42 -33.84
N LEU A 35 14.54 -19.18 -34.04
CA LEU A 35 15.05 -20.10 -33.03
C LEU A 35 15.51 -19.37 -31.77
N LEU A 36 16.16 -18.21 -31.91
CA LEU A 36 16.53 -17.37 -30.78
C LEU A 36 15.30 -16.84 -30.04
N LEU A 37 14.29 -16.35 -30.76
CA LEU A 37 13.03 -15.90 -30.16
C LEU A 37 12.30 -17.04 -29.44
N ALA A 38 12.28 -18.25 -30.02
CA ALA A 38 11.72 -19.44 -29.39
C ALA A 38 12.50 -19.83 -28.13
N GLY A 39 13.84 -19.77 -28.16
CA GLY A 39 14.68 -20.00 -26.99
C GLY A 39 14.44 -18.97 -25.87
N VAL A 40 14.34 -17.70 -26.22
CA VAL A 40 13.99 -16.61 -25.28
C VAL A 40 12.61 -16.83 -24.69
N TYR A 41 11.63 -17.16 -25.53
CA TYR A 41 10.27 -17.48 -25.10
C TYR A 41 10.25 -18.65 -24.12
N CYS A 42 10.87 -19.78 -24.47
CA CYS A 42 10.90 -20.94 -23.60
C CYS A 42 11.59 -20.64 -22.27
N THR A 43 12.66 -19.85 -22.30
CA THR A 43 13.36 -19.41 -21.09
C THR A 43 12.47 -18.50 -20.25
N ALA A 44 11.83 -17.49 -20.84
CA ALA A 44 10.97 -16.54 -20.13
C ALA A 44 9.72 -17.22 -19.52
N VAL A 45 9.15 -18.21 -20.22
CA VAL A 45 7.88 -18.84 -19.84
C VAL A 45 8.05 -20.07 -18.95
N PHE A 46 9.04 -20.93 -19.21
CA PHE A 46 9.15 -22.22 -18.52
C PHE A 46 10.36 -22.35 -17.59
N SER A 47 11.30 -21.40 -17.60
CA SER A 47 12.47 -21.50 -16.75
C SER A 47 12.11 -21.39 -15.26
N ASN A 48 12.88 -22.10 -14.44
CA ASN A 48 12.85 -22.02 -12.98
C ASN A 48 14.02 -21.19 -12.42
N ILE A 49 14.75 -20.46 -13.27
CA ILE A 49 15.77 -19.51 -12.81
C ILE A 49 15.07 -18.47 -11.91
N PRO A 50 15.49 -18.29 -10.64
CA PRO A 50 14.74 -17.52 -9.64
C PRO A 50 14.35 -16.11 -10.11
N PHE A 51 15.28 -15.39 -10.74
CA PHE A 51 15.02 -14.06 -11.29
C PHE A 51 13.91 -14.07 -12.35
N ILE A 52 13.98 -15.00 -13.31
CA ILE A 52 13.01 -15.08 -14.42
C ILE A 52 11.64 -15.52 -13.90
N LYS A 53 11.62 -16.55 -13.06
CA LYS A 53 10.42 -17.06 -12.41
C LYS A 53 9.73 -15.96 -11.60
N LYS A 54 10.47 -15.20 -10.78
CA LYS A 54 9.94 -14.07 -10.01
C LYS A 54 9.19 -13.08 -10.90
N TRP A 55 9.81 -12.57 -11.96
CA TRP A 55 9.17 -11.57 -12.82
C TRP A 55 8.03 -12.13 -13.66
N ARG A 56 8.15 -13.38 -14.14
CA ARG A 56 7.06 -14.07 -14.85
C ARG A 56 5.84 -14.23 -13.95
N ASP A 57 6.03 -14.78 -12.76
CA ASP A 57 4.94 -15.08 -11.83
C ASP A 57 4.29 -13.78 -11.38
N LEU A 58 5.08 -12.75 -11.05
CA LEU A 58 4.57 -11.43 -10.67
C LEU A 58 3.72 -10.78 -11.78
N TYR A 59 4.13 -10.93 -13.04
CA TYR A 59 3.35 -10.48 -14.19
C TYR A 59 2.04 -11.27 -14.32
N ILE A 60 2.09 -12.60 -14.21
CA ILE A 60 0.90 -13.46 -14.27
C ILE A 60 -0.09 -13.07 -13.17
N GLU A 61 0.37 -12.99 -11.92
CA GLU A 61 -0.44 -12.62 -10.77
C GLU A 61 -1.11 -11.26 -11.00
N THR A 62 -0.34 -10.25 -11.38
CA THR A 62 -0.88 -8.90 -11.61
C THR A 62 -1.91 -8.88 -12.75
N ALA A 63 -1.65 -9.59 -13.84
CA ALA A 63 -2.57 -9.65 -14.98
C ALA A 63 -3.87 -10.41 -14.66
N MET A 64 -3.78 -11.51 -13.91
CA MET A 64 -4.92 -12.33 -13.51
C MET A 64 -5.77 -11.66 -12.43
N ASP A 65 -5.13 -10.94 -11.51
CA ASP A 65 -5.79 -10.22 -10.41
C ASP A 65 -6.44 -8.92 -10.88
N THR A 66 -5.87 -8.19 -11.85
CA THR A 66 -6.47 -6.93 -12.37
C THR A 66 -7.42 -7.10 -13.56
N TYR A 67 -7.42 -8.26 -14.23
CA TYR A 67 -7.99 -8.46 -15.57
C TYR A 67 -7.42 -7.52 -16.66
N THR A 68 -6.48 -6.65 -16.29
CA THR A 68 -5.84 -5.68 -17.18
C THR A 68 -4.63 -6.37 -17.79
N HIS A 69 -4.54 -6.40 -19.13
CA HIS A 69 -3.53 -7.21 -19.86
C HIS A 69 -3.65 -8.73 -19.64
N LYS A 70 -4.74 -9.23 -19.03
CA LYS A 70 -5.02 -10.67 -18.94
C LYS A 70 -4.96 -11.36 -20.30
N TRP A 71 -5.52 -10.71 -21.33
CA TRP A 71 -5.48 -11.21 -22.70
C TRP A 71 -4.05 -11.47 -23.18
N LEU A 72 -3.09 -10.61 -22.80
CA LEU A 72 -1.69 -10.73 -23.19
C LEU A 72 -1.04 -11.91 -22.46
N ALA A 73 -1.30 -12.07 -21.16
CA ALA A 73 -0.87 -13.24 -20.41
C ALA A 73 -1.43 -14.54 -21.01
N THR A 74 -2.75 -14.61 -21.27
CA THR A 74 -3.40 -15.81 -21.82
C THR A 74 -3.06 -16.12 -23.28
N MET A 75 -2.63 -15.11 -24.06
CA MET A 75 -2.23 -15.30 -25.45
C MET A 75 -0.83 -15.93 -25.57
N PHE A 76 0.07 -15.61 -24.64
CA PHE A 76 1.48 -16.00 -24.74
C PHE A 76 1.93 -17.00 -23.68
N ILE A 77 1.26 -17.09 -22.54
CA ILE A 77 1.63 -18.00 -21.45
C ILE A 77 0.65 -19.18 -21.42
N PRO A 78 1.13 -20.44 -21.48
CA PRO A 78 0.26 -21.60 -21.42
C PRO A 78 -0.56 -21.64 -20.15
N LYS A 79 -1.80 -22.12 -20.26
CA LYS A 79 -2.72 -22.26 -19.14
C LYS A 79 -2.12 -23.02 -17.95
N SER A 80 -1.36 -24.10 -18.19
CA SER A 80 -0.72 -24.87 -17.12
C SER A 80 0.26 -24.06 -16.26
N VAL A 81 0.98 -23.09 -16.86
CA VAL A 81 1.90 -22.21 -16.13
C VAL A 81 1.10 -21.19 -15.33
N ILE A 82 0.05 -20.61 -15.92
CA ILE A 82 -0.84 -19.68 -15.24
C ILE A 82 -1.52 -20.35 -14.05
N ASP A 83 -2.17 -21.50 -14.27
CA ASP A 83 -2.85 -22.27 -13.24
C ASP A 83 -1.87 -22.68 -12.13
N GLY A 84 -0.63 -23.07 -12.46
CA GLY A 84 0.40 -23.38 -11.46
C GLY A 84 0.75 -22.19 -10.55
N VAL A 85 0.81 -20.96 -11.09
CA VAL A 85 1.04 -19.74 -10.30
C VAL A 85 -0.19 -19.41 -9.45
N MET A 86 -1.39 -19.52 -10.01
CA MET A 86 -2.63 -19.22 -9.27
C MET A 86 -2.90 -20.25 -8.16
N ASN A 87 -2.61 -21.53 -8.37
CA ASN A 87 -2.73 -22.56 -7.34
C ASN A 87 -1.76 -22.32 -6.16
N ALA A 88 -0.59 -21.71 -6.41
CA ALA A 88 0.32 -21.33 -5.34
C ALA A 88 -0.27 -20.23 -4.43
N LYS A 89 -1.06 -19.29 -5.00
CA LYS A 89 -1.84 -18.32 -4.23
C LYS A 89 -2.89 -19.02 -3.37
N GLU A 90 -3.63 -19.96 -3.94
CA GLU A 90 -4.66 -20.72 -3.21
C GLU A 90 -4.05 -21.49 -2.04
N GLY A 91 -2.96 -22.22 -2.26
CA GLY A 91 -2.25 -22.93 -1.19
C GLY A 91 -1.69 -22.00 -0.10
N PHE A 92 -1.25 -20.79 -0.47
CA PHE A 92 -0.85 -19.76 0.50
C PHE A 92 -2.03 -19.29 1.36
N ILE A 93 -3.19 -19.02 0.74
CA ILE A 93 -4.41 -18.60 1.45
C ILE A 93 -4.89 -19.71 2.40
N GLU A 94 -4.91 -20.97 1.93
CA GLU A 94 -5.23 -22.12 2.77
C GLU A 94 -4.29 -22.23 3.98
N GLY A 95 -2.99 -21.97 3.79
CA GLY A 95 -2.01 -21.95 4.87
C GLY A 95 -2.23 -20.85 5.92
N GLN A 96 -3.01 -19.80 5.61
CA GLN A 96 -3.31 -18.72 6.54
C GLN A 96 -4.61 -18.91 7.33
N GLN A 97 -5.49 -19.83 6.95
CA GLN A 97 -6.85 -19.94 7.48
C GLN A 97 -6.92 -20.16 9.01
N ASP A 98 -5.87 -20.76 9.58
CA ASP A 98 -5.78 -21.09 11.01
C ASP A 98 -4.94 -20.07 11.80
N LEU A 99 -4.40 -19.04 11.13
CA LEU A 99 -3.64 -17.99 11.81
C LEU A 99 -4.54 -17.17 12.71
N GLN A 100 -4.12 -17.04 13.97
CA GLN A 100 -4.83 -16.24 14.96
C GLN A 100 -3.81 -15.40 15.72
N SER A 101 -4.06 -14.09 15.77
CA SER A 101 -3.34 -13.19 16.66
C SER A 101 -3.69 -13.47 18.11
N SER A 102 -2.76 -13.18 19.01
CA SER A 102 -3.00 -13.17 20.44
C SER A 102 -2.23 -12.02 21.07
N TRP A 103 -2.87 -11.33 22.01
CA TRP A 103 -2.21 -10.34 22.85
C TRP A 103 -1.84 -10.98 24.18
N THR A 104 -0.60 -10.76 24.61
CA THR A 104 -0.16 -11.08 25.97
C THR A 104 -0.13 -9.76 26.73
N PRO A 105 -0.55 -9.70 28.01
CA PRO A 105 -0.43 -8.46 28.76
C PRO A 105 1.04 -8.01 28.79
N ALA A 106 1.31 -6.81 28.29
CA ALA A 106 2.62 -6.22 28.40
C ALA A 106 2.98 -6.05 29.89
N PRO A 107 4.21 -6.39 30.33
CA PRO A 107 4.65 -6.03 31.66
C PRO A 107 4.66 -4.49 31.78
N SER A 108 4.00 -3.98 32.82
CA SER A 108 4.01 -2.56 33.14
C SER A 108 5.42 -2.13 33.55
N THR A 109 6.05 -1.25 32.79
CA THR A 109 7.26 -0.53 33.25
C THR A 109 6.93 0.94 33.40
N GLN A 110 6.95 1.40 34.65
CA GLN A 110 7.14 2.79 35.03
C GLN A 110 8.49 2.91 35.74
N ASP A 111 9.26 3.94 35.39
CA ASP A 111 10.06 4.68 36.35
C ASP A 111 10.32 6.09 35.76
N PRO A 112 9.91 7.18 36.44
CA PRO A 112 10.27 8.53 36.04
C PRO A 112 11.60 8.94 36.67
N SER A 113 12.53 9.47 35.86
CA SER A 113 13.73 10.17 36.32
C SER A 113 13.60 11.67 36.14
N GLU A 114 13.93 12.40 37.21
CA GLU A 114 14.20 13.84 37.40
C GLU A 114 13.58 14.89 36.45
N ALA A 115 12.84 15.81 37.08
CA ALA A 115 12.10 16.90 36.45
C ALA A 115 13.00 17.98 35.81
N PRO A 116 12.87 18.21 34.50
CA PRO A 116 13.35 19.42 33.83
C PRO A 116 12.29 20.55 33.93
N SER A 117 12.57 21.72 33.35
CA SER A 117 11.65 22.87 33.36
C SER A 117 10.30 22.55 32.68
N GLU A 118 9.22 23.30 32.97
CA GLU A 118 7.88 23.05 32.41
C GLU A 118 7.87 22.96 30.86
N GLU A 119 8.69 23.76 30.18
CA GLU A 119 8.81 23.75 28.72
C GLU A 119 9.63 22.53 28.21
N ASP A 120 10.69 22.17 28.94
CA ASP A 120 11.49 20.98 28.62
C ASP A 120 10.70 19.68 28.82
N GLN A 121 9.83 19.63 29.83
CA GLN A 121 8.94 18.49 30.06
C GLN A 121 7.90 18.36 28.94
N ALA A 122 7.24 19.45 28.53
CA ALA A 122 6.27 19.42 27.44
C ALA A 122 6.89 18.94 26.11
N LYS A 123 8.14 19.37 25.83
CA LYS A 123 8.90 18.86 24.68
C LYS A 123 9.27 17.39 24.84
N ALA A 124 9.71 16.96 26.03
CA ALA A 124 10.06 15.58 26.31
C ALA A 124 8.86 14.63 26.14
N ASP A 125 7.70 15.01 26.69
CA ASP A 125 6.45 14.25 26.56
C ASP A 125 6.03 14.13 25.09
N PHE A 126 6.11 15.24 24.35
CA PHE A 126 5.81 15.25 22.92
C PHE A 126 6.74 14.32 22.12
N LEU A 127 8.05 14.38 22.36
CA LEU A 127 9.03 13.53 21.68
C LEU A 127 8.94 12.06 22.14
N SER A 128 8.46 11.80 23.36
CA SER A 128 8.17 10.45 23.83
C SER A 128 6.94 9.87 23.14
N LEU A 129 5.88 10.67 22.96
CA LEU A 129 4.68 10.27 22.22
C LEU A 129 5.01 10.00 20.75
N PHE A 130 5.79 10.87 20.10
CA PHE A 130 6.24 10.73 18.72
C PHE A 130 7.69 10.25 18.63
N TYR A 131 7.99 9.13 19.31
CA TYR A 131 9.34 8.56 19.39
C TYR A 131 9.98 8.22 18.03
N GLU A 132 9.17 8.03 16.98
CA GLU A 132 9.64 7.80 15.62
C GLU A 132 10.25 9.05 14.96
N LEU A 133 10.12 10.25 15.52
CA LEU A 133 10.70 11.46 14.95
C LEU A 133 12.22 11.49 15.09
N ASP A 134 12.91 11.86 14.01
CA ASP A 134 14.30 12.28 14.11
C ASP A 134 14.37 13.67 14.76
N LYS A 135 14.84 13.69 16.01
CA LYS A 135 14.91 14.90 16.84
C LYS A 135 15.67 16.05 16.16
N SER A 136 16.77 15.75 15.47
CA SER A 136 17.60 16.77 14.82
C SER A 136 16.86 17.48 13.69
N SER A 137 16.19 16.72 12.83
CA SER A 137 15.39 17.26 11.73
C SER A 137 14.18 18.06 12.24
N PHE A 138 13.52 17.57 13.30
CA PHE A 138 12.41 18.27 13.94
C PHE A 138 12.86 19.60 14.55
N ASP A 139 13.90 19.58 15.39
CA ASP A 139 14.46 20.78 16.02
C ASP A 139 14.91 21.81 14.98
N GLY A 140 15.56 21.36 13.90
CA GLY A 140 15.98 22.22 12.79
C GLY A 140 14.81 22.82 11.99
N TYR A 141 13.67 22.13 11.92
CA TYR A 141 12.46 22.65 11.29
C TYR A 141 11.77 23.70 12.18
N ILE A 142 11.62 23.41 13.47
CA ILE A 142 11.03 24.34 14.45
C ILE A 142 11.86 25.61 14.59
N ALA A 143 13.20 25.50 14.63
CA ALA A 143 14.08 26.68 14.70
C ALA A 143 13.89 27.66 13.52
N LYS A 144 13.44 27.16 12.36
CA LYS A 144 13.12 27.99 11.17
C LYS A 144 11.66 28.47 11.15
N ASN A 145 10.80 27.90 11.99
CA ASN A 145 9.36 28.19 12.04
C ASN A 145 8.88 28.29 13.51
N PRO A 146 9.46 29.18 14.34
CA PRO A 146 9.20 29.19 15.79
C PRO A 146 7.74 29.48 16.13
N ASP A 147 7.02 30.24 15.31
CA ASP A 147 5.61 30.58 15.50
C ASP A 147 4.68 29.35 15.55
N MET A 148 5.12 28.20 15.03
CA MET A 148 4.35 26.96 15.08
C MET A 148 4.13 26.42 16.49
N LEU A 149 4.95 26.85 17.45
CA LEU A 149 4.83 26.48 18.86
C LEU A 149 4.13 27.55 19.71
N ALA A 150 3.49 28.56 19.11
CA ALA A 150 2.79 29.62 19.84
C ALA A 150 1.74 29.08 20.84
N ASP A 151 1.06 27.99 20.47
CA ASP A 151 0.05 27.30 21.31
C ASP A 151 0.63 26.07 22.06
N GLY A 152 1.96 25.90 22.05
CA GLY A 152 2.67 24.81 22.69
C GLY A 152 2.71 23.49 21.89
N TYR A 153 3.53 22.54 22.35
CA TYR A 153 3.73 21.26 21.67
C TYR A 153 2.44 20.43 21.51
N GLY A 154 1.54 20.47 22.49
CA GLY A 154 0.27 19.73 22.44
C GLY A 154 -0.73 20.25 21.40
N LYS A 155 -0.52 21.44 20.84
CA LYS A 155 -1.35 22.04 19.77
C LYS A 155 -0.60 22.14 18.45
N LEU A 156 0.62 21.62 18.37
CA LEU A 156 1.42 21.66 17.16
C LEU A 156 0.71 20.94 16.01
N LEU A 157 0.46 21.69 14.94
CA LEU A 157 -0.12 21.19 13.71
C LEU A 157 0.73 21.62 12.51
N ILE A 158 1.36 20.64 11.87
CA ILE A 158 2.07 20.80 10.60
C ILE A 158 1.36 19.94 9.57
N ASN A 159 0.93 20.54 8.46
CA ASN A 159 0.29 19.82 7.37
C ASN A 159 0.86 20.26 6.01
N LYS A 160 1.65 19.36 5.42
CA LYS A 160 2.22 19.42 4.06
C LYS A 160 1.93 18.12 3.30
N SER A 161 0.72 17.59 3.48
CA SER A 161 0.29 16.29 2.96
C SER A 161 -0.45 16.35 1.63
N GLY A 162 -0.68 17.54 1.09
CA GLY A 162 -1.34 17.71 -0.20
C GLY A 162 -0.64 16.91 -1.30
N VAL A 163 -1.41 16.46 -2.28
CA VAL A 163 -0.94 15.62 -3.39
C VAL A 163 0.22 16.26 -4.18
N ASN A 164 0.28 17.59 -4.20
CA ASN A 164 1.32 18.37 -4.87
C ASN A 164 2.32 19.03 -3.91
N ASP A 165 2.21 18.77 -2.60
CA ASP A 165 3.14 19.33 -1.62
C ASP A 165 4.48 18.59 -1.68
N SER A 166 5.58 19.34 -1.48
CA SER A 166 6.93 18.79 -1.39
C SER A 166 7.23 18.10 -0.05
N GLY A 167 6.29 18.14 0.91
CA GLY A 167 6.45 17.67 2.28
C GLY A 167 7.22 18.66 3.17
N THR A 168 7.72 18.17 4.30
CA THR A 168 8.51 18.96 5.27
C THR A 168 10.01 18.60 5.20
N ALA A 169 10.84 19.30 5.97
CA ALA A 169 12.23 18.89 6.21
C ALA A 169 12.38 18.05 7.50
N ILE A 170 11.28 17.53 8.03
CA ILE A 170 11.23 16.64 9.20
C ILE A 170 11.21 15.20 8.70
N TYR A 171 11.98 14.34 9.35
CA TYR A 171 12.09 12.94 9.02
C TYR A 171 11.85 12.08 10.26
N THR A 172 11.50 10.82 10.04
CA THR A 172 11.54 9.81 11.09
C THR A 172 12.96 9.28 11.28
N THR A 173 13.21 8.60 12.39
CA THR A 173 14.44 7.82 12.62
C THR A 173 14.64 6.72 11.56
N ASN A 174 13.55 6.33 10.90
CA ASN A 174 13.48 5.43 9.78
C ASN A 174 13.80 6.08 8.41
N GLY A 175 14.05 7.40 8.38
CA GLY A 175 14.39 8.17 7.19
C GLY A 175 13.19 8.55 6.30
N ASP A 176 11.96 8.31 6.75
CA ASP A 176 10.76 8.64 6.00
C ASP A 176 10.34 10.10 6.25
N GLN A 177 9.95 10.82 5.21
CA GLN A 177 9.61 12.24 5.30
C GLN A 177 8.25 12.43 6.00
N VAL A 178 8.22 13.22 7.07
CA VAL A 178 6.98 13.61 7.75
C VAL A 178 6.22 14.62 6.89
N VAL A 179 4.93 14.39 6.68
CA VAL A 179 4.03 15.29 5.94
C VAL A 179 2.88 15.82 6.77
N VAL A 180 2.50 15.11 7.83
CA VAL A 180 1.59 15.62 8.85
C VAL A 180 2.18 15.34 10.22
N LEU A 181 2.11 16.34 11.09
CA LEU A 181 2.29 16.18 12.52
C LEU A 181 1.12 16.92 13.19
N ASP A 182 0.19 16.18 13.77
CA ASP A 182 -1.03 16.66 14.42
C ASP A 182 -1.00 16.20 15.87
N ALA A 183 -0.36 16.99 16.73
CA ALA A 183 -0.08 16.64 18.11
C ALA A 183 -1.38 16.49 18.92
N GLU A 184 -2.34 17.39 18.68
CA GLU A 184 -3.63 17.39 19.38
C GLU A 184 -4.41 16.09 19.15
N ASN A 185 -4.36 15.55 17.94
CA ASN A 185 -5.05 14.31 17.60
C ASN A 185 -4.16 13.06 17.73
N GLY A 186 -2.89 13.21 18.11
CA GLY A 186 -1.94 12.11 18.20
C GLY A 186 -1.68 11.42 16.86
N ILE A 187 -1.60 12.18 15.76
CA ILE A 187 -1.44 11.65 14.40
C ILE A 187 -0.14 12.15 13.76
N LEU A 188 0.70 11.22 13.32
CA LEU A 188 1.82 11.48 12.41
C LEU A 188 1.53 10.82 11.05
N ILE A 189 1.75 11.52 9.94
CA ILE A 189 1.68 10.90 8.61
C ILE A 189 3.01 11.09 7.91
N VAL A 190 3.56 10.00 7.41
CA VAL A 190 4.85 9.95 6.71
C VAL A 190 4.69 9.48 5.27
N LYS A 191 5.56 9.95 4.38
CA LYS A 191 5.69 9.41 3.03
C LYS A 191 6.56 8.16 3.07
N VAL A 192 6.02 7.05 2.59
CA VAL A 192 6.75 5.80 2.40
C VAL A 192 7.02 5.60 0.91
N THR A 193 8.28 5.41 0.55
CA THR A 193 8.71 5.27 -0.85
C THR A 193 9.75 4.18 -0.98
N GLY A 194 9.69 3.43 -2.07
CA GLY A 194 10.70 2.43 -2.40
C GLY A 194 10.77 2.19 -3.90
N GLU A 195 11.29 1.04 -4.31
CA GLU A 195 11.42 0.72 -5.72
C GLU A 195 10.04 0.57 -6.37
N GLY A 196 9.64 1.57 -7.17
CA GLY A 196 8.41 1.53 -7.96
C GLY A 196 7.13 1.89 -7.22
N TYR A 197 7.18 2.25 -5.93
CA TYR A 197 6.00 2.64 -5.16
C TYR A 197 6.16 3.94 -4.39
N VAL A 198 5.02 4.64 -4.24
CA VAL A 198 4.84 5.83 -3.41
C VAL A 198 3.58 5.63 -2.58
N GLY A 199 3.64 5.97 -1.29
CA GLY A 199 2.51 5.86 -0.41
C GLY A 199 2.61 6.77 0.81
N LYS A 200 1.66 6.60 1.72
CA LYS A 200 1.61 7.26 3.02
C LYS A 200 1.27 6.26 4.10
N LEU A 201 1.92 6.42 5.25
CA LEU A 201 1.62 5.69 6.47
C LEU A 201 1.15 6.70 7.51
N ALA A 202 -0.07 6.54 7.99
CA ALA A 202 -0.54 7.27 9.16
C ALA A 202 -0.28 6.43 10.42
N ILE A 203 0.27 7.09 11.43
CA ILE A 203 0.66 6.55 12.73
C ILE A 203 -0.23 7.25 13.76
N VAL A 204 -1.17 6.51 14.31
CA VAL A 204 -2.23 7.00 15.19
C VAL A 204 -1.93 6.48 16.60
N LYS A 205 -1.61 7.39 17.52
CA LYS A 205 -1.09 7.04 18.84
C LYS A 205 -2.14 6.47 19.79
N ASN A 206 -3.41 6.79 19.57
CA ASN A 206 -4.51 6.32 20.39
C ASN A 206 -5.42 5.37 19.59
N PRO A 207 -5.39 4.05 19.86
CA PRO A 207 -6.22 3.09 19.14
C PRO A 207 -7.72 3.28 19.37
N ALA A 208 -8.14 3.88 20.49
CA ALA A 208 -9.55 4.14 20.79
C ALA A 208 -10.20 5.16 19.82
N GLN A 209 -9.39 5.96 19.12
CA GLN A 209 -9.90 6.86 18.08
C GLN A 209 -10.24 6.11 16.78
N VAL A 210 -9.78 4.86 16.61
CA VAL A 210 -9.94 4.10 15.36
C VAL A 210 -11.19 3.21 15.43
N ARG A 211 -12.11 3.42 14.49
CA ARG A 211 -13.36 2.66 14.34
C ARG A 211 -13.77 2.53 12.87
N LEU A 212 -14.87 1.82 12.59
CA LEU A 212 -15.44 1.74 11.25
C LEU A 212 -16.50 2.83 11.03
N GLY A 213 -16.32 3.60 9.96
CA GLY A 213 -17.33 4.46 9.37
C GLY A 213 -18.07 3.70 8.28
N ILE A 214 -19.41 3.68 8.33
CA ILE A 214 -20.25 2.89 7.43
C ILE A 214 -20.96 3.79 6.44
N SER A 215 -21.10 3.33 5.20
CA SER A 215 -21.93 4.00 4.21
C SER A 215 -23.39 4.11 4.70
N LYS A 216 -23.98 5.31 4.59
CA LYS A 216 -25.40 5.57 4.88
C LYS A 216 -26.36 4.73 4.03
N HIS A 217 -25.88 4.18 2.92
CA HIS A 217 -26.66 3.40 1.97
C HIS A 217 -26.14 1.97 1.82
N LEU A 218 -25.50 1.44 2.88
CA LEU A 218 -25.03 0.05 2.95
C LEU A 218 -26.13 -0.93 2.50
N GLY A 219 -25.75 -1.90 1.67
CA GLY A 219 -26.67 -2.84 1.04
C GLY A 219 -27.35 -2.33 -0.23
N ASN A 220 -27.15 -1.06 -0.62
CA ASN A 220 -27.63 -0.53 -1.90
C ASN A 220 -26.48 0.06 -2.73
N VAL A 221 -25.81 1.07 -2.20
CA VAL A 221 -24.69 1.76 -2.86
C VAL A 221 -23.69 2.24 -1.82
N GLY A 222 -22.40 2.20 -2.15
CA GLY A 222 -21.35 2.70 -1.28
C GLY A 222 -21.28 4.24 -1.27
N GLN A 223 -20.32 4.75 -0.52
CA GLN A 223 -19.92 6.16 -0.53
C GLN A 223 -18.42 6.26 -0.78
N THR A 224 -17.94 7.43 -1.24
CA THR A 224 -16.49 7.66 -1.25
C THR A 224 -15.99 7.70 0.20
N VAL A 225 -14.74 7.29 0.44
CA VAL A 225 -14.12 7.36 1.77
C VAL A 225 -14.18 8.78 2.34
N GLY A 226 -13.99 9.80 1.50
CA GLY A 226 -14.11 11.21 1.90
C GLY A 226 -15.51 11.58 2.40
N GLN A 227 -16.57 11.06 1.77
CA GLN A 227 -17.93 11.29 2.24
C GLN A 227 -18.23 10.54 3.55
N ILE A 228 -17.74 9.29 3.69
CA ILE A 228 -17.85 8.53 4.94
C ILE A 228 -17.15 9.26 6.08
N ALA A 229 -15.93 9.76 5.84
CA ALA A 229 -15.15 10.52 6.81
C ALA A 229 -15.91 11.79 7.25
N LYS A 230 -16.40 12.57 6.28
CA LYS A 230 -17.16 13.79 6.53
C LYS A 230 -18.45 13.54 7.31
N ASP A 231 -19.20 12.50 6.94
CA ASP A 231 -20.45 12.11 7.59
C ASP A 231 -20.24 11.65 9.04
N ASN A 232 -19.03 11.18 9.37
CA ASN A 232 -18.66 10.70 10.70
C ASN A 232 -17.82 11.71 11.50
N HIS A 233 -17.55 12.91 10.96
CA HIS A 233 -16.65 13.90 11.56
C HIS A 233 -15.25 13.36 11.88
N ALA A 234 -14.70 12.54 10.96
CA ALA A 234 -13.38 11.93 11.13
C ALA A 234 -12.24 12.86 10.70
N VAL A 235 -11.13 12.85 11.44
CA VAL A 235 -9.90 13.58 11.09
C VAL A 235 -9.09 12.87 10.01
N LEU A 236 -9.14 11.53 9.97
CA LEU A 236 -8.41 10.68 9.02
C LEU A 236 -9.28 9.49 8.61
N ALA A 237 -9.14 9.02 7.37
CA ALA A 237 -9.82 7.82 6.89
C ALA A 237 -9.05 7.08 5.79
N ILE A 238 -9.15 5.75 5.77
CA ILE A 238 -8.75 4.86 4.66
C ILE A 238 -9.88 3.87 4.35
N ASN A 239 -9.92 3.31 3.14
CA ASN A 239 -10.87 2.23 2.81
C ASN A 239 -10.61 0.96 3.65
N ALA A 240 -11.64 0.12 3.82
CA ALA A 240 -11.56 -1.07 4.66
C ALA A 240 -11.97 -2.38 3.95
N SER A 241 -13.26 -2.71 3.92
CA SER A 241 -13.75 -4.02 3.48
C SER A 241 -13.68 -4.23 1.98
N GLY A 242 -13.53 -5.50 1.58
CA GLY A 242 -13.89 -5.94 0.23
C GLY A 242 -15.41 -5.88 0.01
N PHE A 243 -15.81 -5.80 -1.25
CA PHE A 243 -17.22 -5.77 -1.63
C PHE A 243 -17.44 -6.48 -2.97
N ALA A 244 -18.70 -6.80 -3.27
CA ALA A 244 -19.06 -7.45 -4.52
C ALA A 244 -18.76 -6.53 -5.70
N ASP A 245 -17.77 -6.92 -6.50
CA ASP A 245 -17.18 -6.09 -7.55
C ASP A 245 -17.23 -6.77 -8.93
N PRO A 246 -18.43 -7.09 -9.47
CA PRO A 246 -18.54 -7.76 -10.75
C PRO A 246 -17.91 -6.88 -11.84
N GLU A 247 -16.98 -7.48 -12.60
CA GLU A 247 -16.21 -6.79 -13.63
C GLU A 247 -15.46 -5.52 -13.16
N TRP A 248 -15.13 -5.41 -11.87
CA TRP A 248 -14.48 -4.24 -11.27
C TRP A 248 -15.31 -2.94 -11.28
N LYS A 249 -16.62 -3.06 -11.52
CA LYS A 249 -17.60 -1.97 -11.62
C LYS A 249 -18.65 -1.98 -10.50
N GLY A 250 -18.41 -2.76 -9.45
CA GLY A 250 -19.23 -2.80 -8.24
C GLY A 250 -19.42 -1.41 -7.65
N ASN A 251 -20.63 -1.18 -7.17
CA ASN A 251 -21.08 0.12 -6.66
C ASN A 251 -20.73 0.37 -5.19
N GLY A 252 -19.95 -0.52 -4.55
CA GLY A 252 -19.54 -0.43 -3.15
C GLY A 252 -20.65 -0.72 -2.13
N GLY A 253 -21.83 -1.17 -2.55
CA GLY A 253 -22.96 -1.35 -1.63
C GLY A 253 -22.97 -2.67 -0.86
N GLN A 254 -22.40 -3.73 -1.41
CA GLN A 254 -22.51 -5.11 -0.90
C GLN A 254 -21.18 -5.60 -0.34
N VAL A 255 -21.02 -5.63 0.98
CA VAL A 255 -19.80 -6.11 1.65
C VAL A 255 -19.58 -7.60 1.38
N VAL A 256 -18.33 -8.01 1.21
CA VAL A 256 -17.91 -9.42 1.21
C VAL A 256 -17.15 -9.69 2.50
N GLY A 257 -17.66 -10.60 3.32
CA GLY A 257 -17.08 -10.96 4.60
C GLY A 257 -17.66 -10.22 5.81
N LEU A 258 -17.15 -10.55 6.99
CA LEU A 258 -17.59 -9.98 8.26
C LEU A 258 -17.60 -8.45 8.20
N LEU A 259 -18.68 -7.86 8.72
CA LEU A 259 -18.71 -6.44 9.05
C LEU A 259 -19.36 -6.27 10.41
N ILE A 260 -18.59 -5.77 11.37
CA ILE A 260 -19.07 -5.36 12.70
C ILE A 260 -18.71 -3.88 12.84
N ALA A 261 -19.65 -3.05 13.26
CA ALA A 261 -19.37 -1.64 13.58
C ALA A 261 -20.11 -1.25 14.86
N ASN A 262 -19.41 -0.55 15.76
CA ASN A 262 -19.94 -0.18 17.09
C ASN A 262 -20.56 -1.38 17.85
N GLY A 263 -19.92 -2.55 17.78
CA GLY A 263 -20.33 -3.80 18.43
C GLY A 263 -21.51 -4.51 17.75
N LYS A 264 -22.06 -3.97 16.66
CA LYS A 264 -23.19 -4.55 15.93
C LYS A 264 -22.71 -5.24 14.66
N THR A 265 -23.04 -6.53 14.51
CA THR A 265 -22.83 -7.26 13.26
C THR A 265 -23.79 -6.77 12.18
N LEU A 266 -23.23 -6.27 11.08
CA LEU A 266 -23.94 -5.78 9.90
C LEU A 266 -23.85 -6.77 8.73
N ASN A 267 -22.78 -7.56 8.64
CA ASN A 267 -22.61 -8.64 7.68
C ASN A 267 -21.88 -9.83 8.30
N GLY A 268 -22.17 -11.06 7.83
CA GLY A 268 -21.57 -12.28 8.36
C GLY A 268 -20.22 -12.64 7.71
N PRO A 269 -19.37 -13.44 8.40
CA PRO A 269 -18.10 -13.88 7.85
C PRO A 269 -18.28 -14.83 6.67
N VAL A 270 -17.29 -14.89 5.78
CA VAL A 270 -17.23 -15.81 4.64
C VAL A 270 -16.23 -16.94 4.90
N LYS A 271 -16.25 -17.96 4.03
CA LYS A 271 -15.28 -19.06 4.05
C LYS A 271 -14.09 -18.76 3.12
N ASN A 272 -13.18 -19.73 2.99
CA ASN A 272 -12.06 -19.74 2.03
C ASN A 272 -10.87 -18.87 2.44
N GLY A 273 -10.42 -19.01 3.70
CA GLY A 273 -9.19 -18.40 4.20
C GLY A 273 -9.29 -16.90 4.53
N TYR A 274 -10.50 -16.32 4.46
CA TYR A 274 -10.76 -14.98 4.96
C TYR A 274 -10.56 -14.91 6.48
N LEU A 275 -9.93 -13.82 6.93
CA LEU A 275 -9.58 -13.61 8.32
C LEU A 275 -10.31 -12.38 8.85
N ASN A 276 -10.94 -12.52 10.01
CA ASN A 276 -11.49 -11.38 10.74
C ASN A 276 -10.36 -10.42 11.12
N ILE A 277 -10.51 -9.13 10.85
CA ILE A 277 -9.53 -8.08 11.13
C ILE A 277 -10.28 -6.97 11.86
N GLY A 278 -10.02 -6.77 13.14
CA GLY A 278 -10.80 -5.79 13.89
C GLY A 278 -10.31 -5.50 15.29
N PHE A 279 -10.81 -4.41 15.85
CA PHE A 279 -10.57 -4.01 17.22
C PHE A 279 -11.59 -4.64 18.16
N SER A 280 -11.11 -5.16 19.29
CA SER A 280 -11.94 -5.59 20.42
C SER A 280 -12.23 -4.40 21.35
N GLU A 281 -12.99 -4.64 22.42
CA GLU A 281 -13.34 -3.63 23.42
C GLU A 281 -12.13 -3.08 24.20
N ASP A 282 -10.99 -3.77 24.13
CA ASP A 282 -9.71 -3.40 24.76
C ASP A 282 -8.78 -2.58 23.83
N ASP A 283 -9.31 -2.07 22.71
CA ASP A 283 -8.55 -1.30 21.72
C ASP A 283 -7.43 -2.09 21.02
N ARG A 284 -7.40 -3.41 21.16
CA ARG A 284 -6.42 -4.26 20.48
C ARG A 284 -6.93 -4.80 19.15
N LEU A 285 -6.07 -4.78 18.15
CA LEU A 285 -6.31 -5.30 16.81
C LEU A 285 -6.09 -6.82 16.80
N TYR A 286 -7.14 -7.58 16.52
CA TYR A 286 -7.09 -9.02 16.37
C TYR A 286 -7.27 -9.43 14.91
N ILE A 287 -6.53 -10.45 14.50
CA ILE A 287 -6.52 -11.05 13.16
C ILE A 287 -6.84 -12.54 13.27
N GLY A 288 -7.82 -13.02 12.51
CA GLY A 288 -8.20 -14.44 12.39
C GLY A 288 -8.99 -15.02 13.57
N VAL A 289 -9.20 -14.26 14.65
CA VAL A 289 -9.96 -14.75 15.81
C VAL A 289 -11.46 -14.79 15.48
N SER A 290 -12.11 -15.92 15.78
CA SER A 290 -13.54 -16.07 15.53
C SER A 290 -14.39 -15.17 16.43
N THR A 291 -15.49 -14.64 15.90
CA THR A 291 -16.51 -13.87 16.65
C THR A 291 -17.17 -14.65 17.79
N SER A 292 -17.03 -15.99 17.81
CA SER A 292 -17.46 -16.84 18.94
C SER A 292 -16.50 -16.80 20.14
N LYS A 293 -15.25 -16.38 19.94
CA LYS A 293 -14.20 -16.33 20.97
C LYS A 293 -13.86 -14.92 21.42
N LEU A 294 -14.13 -13.92 20.57
CA LEU A 294 -13.77 -12.54 20.81
C LEU A 294 -14.92 -11.61 20.41
N LYS A 295 -15.20 -10.64 21.27
CA LYS A 295 -16.19 -9.59 21.01
C LYS A 295 -15.50 -8.40 20.34
N TYR A 296 -15.78 -8.20 19.08
CA TYR A 296 -15.28 -7.05 18.32
C TYR A 296 -16.16 -5.81 18.55
N ARG A 297 -15.53 -4.64 18.68
CA ARG A 297 -16.23 -3.37 18.48
C ARG A 297 -16.37 -3.02 17.00
N ASP A 298 -15.33 -3.25 16.22
CA ASP A 298 -15.23 -2.87 14.82
C ASP A 298 -14.38 -3.92 14.13
N ALA A 299 -14.92 -4.61 13.13
CA ALA A 299 -14.20 -5.63 12.41
C ALA A 299 -14.67 -5.72 10.96
N VAL A 300 -13.70 -5.98 10.09
CA VAL A 300 -13.89 -6.39 8.70
C VAL A 300 -13.36 -7.80 8.50
N GLU A 301 -13.47 -8.34 7.30
CA GLU A 301 -12.82 -9.60 6.93
C GLU A 301 -12.07 -9.45 5.62
N PHE A 302 -10.81 -9.85 5.58
CA PHE A 302 -10.00 -9.76 4.37
C PHE A 302 -8.78 -10.69 4.42
N ILE A 303 -8.00 -10.67 3.34
CA ILE A 303 -6.77 -11.45 3.18
C ILE A 303 -5.67 -10.64 2.47
N PRO A 304 -4.40 -11.02 2.60
CA PRO A 304 -3.86 -11.95 3.59
C PRO A 304 -3.50 -11.28 4.92
N ALA A 305 -3.27 -12.08 5.96
CA ALA A 305 -2.53 -11.61 7.13
C ALA A 305 -1.09 -11.26 6.73
N LEU A 306 -0.55 -10.19 7.33
CA LEU A 306 0.80 -9.70 7.05
C LEU A 306 1.74 -10.00 8.22
N ILE A 307 1.32 -9.67 9.44
CA ILE A 307 2.11 -9.85 10.66
C ILE A 307 1.21 -10.45 11.74
N ILE A 308 1.68 -11.54 12.36
CA ILE A 308 1.02 -12.18 13.49
C ILE A 308 2.03 -12.31 14.63
N ASN A 309 1.71 -11.75 15.80
CA ASN A 309 2.50 -11.85 17.01
C ASN A 309 3.98 -11.45 16.77
N GLY A 310 4.20 -10.34 16.07
CA GLY A 310 5.52 -9.81 15.72
C GLY A 310 6.27 -10.55 14.61
N LYS A 311 5.68 -11.58 14.00
CA LYS A 311 6.31 -12.35 12.92
C LYS A 311 5.68 -12.01 11.58
N ASN A 312 6.53 -11.76 10.58
CA ASN A 312 6.09 -11.65 9.20
C ASN A 312 5.54 -13.01 8.74
N VAL A 313 4.31 -13.04 8.23
CA VAL A 313 3.63 -14.24 7.70
C VAL A 313 3.31 -14.11 6.21
N THR A 314 3.91 -13.14 5.51
CA THR A 314 3.80 -12.96 4.06
C THR A 314 5.15 -12.54 3.47
N ASP A 315 5.47 -12.93 2.24
CA ASP A 315 6.69 -12.48 1.56
C ASP A 315 6.43 -12.28 0.06
N GLY A 316 7.09 -11.29 -0.53
CA GLY A 316 6.89 -10.94 -1.94
C GLY A 316 5.42 -10.65 -2.22
N SER A 317 4.90 -11.20 -3.31
CA SER A 317 3.52 -11.00 -3.74
C SER A 317 2.53 -12.02 -3.22
N THR A 318 2.98 -13.22 -2.83
CA THR A 318 2.14 -14.36 -2.42
C THR A 318 0.89 -14.57 -3.31
N GLY A 319 1.01 -14.32 -4.62
CA GLY A 319 -0.11 -14.45 -5.56
C GLY A 319 -1.00 -13.21 -5.72
N PHE A 320 -0.73 -12.13 -4.98
CA PHE A 320 -1.51 -10.90 -5.04
C PHE A 320 -0.94 -9.86 -6.02
N GLY A 321 0.23 -10.10 -6.62
CA GLY A 321 0.85 -9.19 -7.60
C GLY A 321 1.29 -7.83 -7.04
N ILE A 322 1.65 -6.92 -7.95
CA ILE A 322 1.91 -5.50 -7.64
C ILE A 322 0.60 -4.72 -7.79
N GLN A 323 0.15 -4.06 -6.72
CA GLN A 323 -1.10 -3.29 -6.72
C GLN A 323 -0.99 -2.03 -5.85
N PRO A 324 -1.89 -1.05 -6.01
CA PRO A 324 -2.24 -0.15 -4.92
C PRO A 324 -2.71 -0.98 -3.71
N ARG A 325 -2.27 -0.62 -2.51
CA ARG A 325 -2.52 -1.40 -1.29
C ARG A 325 -3.04 -0.53 -0.16
N SER A 326 -3.98 -1.05 0.61
CA SER A 326 -4.32 -0.54 1.92
C SER A 326 -4.05 -1.63 2.95
N ALA A 327 -3.50 -1.26 4.10
CA ALA A 327 -3.24 -2.21 5.18
C ALA A 327 -3.40 -1.52 6.54
N ILE A 328 -3.71 -2.32 7.54
CA ILE A 328 -3.81 -1.90 8.94
C ILE A 328 -2.84 -2.70 9.80
N GLY A 329 -2.25 -2.07 10.80
CA GLY A 329 -1.47 -2.76 11.81
C GLY A 329 -1.53 -2.08 13.17
N GLN A 330 -0.99 -2.74 14.18
CA GLN A 330 -0.87 -2.21 15.53
C GLN A 330 0.44 -2.66 16.17
N ALA A 331 1.12 -1.73 16.85
CA ALA A 331 2.30 -1.99 17.68
C ALA A 331 1.90 -2.42 19.11
N GLU A 332 2.89 -2.90 19.87
CA GLU A 332 2.69 -3.39 21.25
C GLU A 332 2.18 -2.29 22.20
N ASP A 333 2.61 -1.04 21.99
CA ASP A 333 2.19 0.14 22.77
C ASP A 333 0.76 0.61 22.45
N GLY A 334 0.09 -0.01 21.48
CA GLY A 334 -1.25 0.35 21.02
C GLY A 334 -1.28 1.26 19.81
N THR A 335 -0.15 1.82 19.36
CA THR A 335 -0.05 2.67 18.16
C THR A 335 -0.61 1.92 16.94
N VAL A 336 -1.56 2.55 16.23
CA VAL A 336 -2.20 2.00 15.04
C VAL A 336 -1.56 2.56 13.78
N PHE A 337 -1.39 1.70 12.79
CA PHE A 337 -0.86 2.01 11.48
C PHE A 337 -1.94 1.89 10.42
N LEU A 338 -2.14 2.94 9.64
CA LEU A 338 -3.02 2.95 8.47
C LEU A 338 -2.16 3.24 7.24
N LEU A 339 -1.90 2.22 6.43
CA LEU A 339 -1.03 2.28 5.26
C LEU A 339 -1.86 2.43 3.98
N THR A 340 -1.42 3.30 3.08
CA THR A 340 -1.97 3.47 1.75
C THR A 340 -0.84 3.63 0.74
N ILE A 341 -0.75 2.71 -0.21
CA ILE A 341 0.23 2.73 -1.30
C ILE A 341 -0.50 3.04 -2.61
N ASP A 342 -0.13 4.13 -3.27
CA ASP A 342 -0.65 4.46 -4.60
C ASP A 342 -0.15 3.43 -5.62
N GLY A 343 -0.84 3.25 -6.74
CA GLY A 343 -0.41 2.29 -7.76
C GLY A 343 -1.04 2.49 -9.12
N ARG A 344 -0.69 1.61 -10.06
CA ARG A 344 -1.18 1.59 -11.47
C ARG A 344 -0.90 2.88 -12.26
N GLN A 345 0.12 3.65 -11.86
CA GLN A 345 0.51 4.92 -12.47
C GLN A 345 1.96 4.87 -12.92
N VAL A 346 2.17 4.61 -14.22
CA VAL A 346 3.51 4.55 -14.83
C VAL A 346 4.23 5.90 -14.63
N GLY A 347 5.49 5.83 -14.17
CA GLY A 347 6.30 7.02 -13.89
C GLY A 347 6.03 7.70 -12.55
N TYR A 348 5.06 7.21 -11.76
CA TYR A 348 4.80 7.70 -10.41
C TYR A 348 4.82 6.57 -9.37
N SER A 349 3.81 5.68 -9.40
CA SER A 349 3.71 4.54 -8.50
C SER A 349 3.02 3.39 -9.23
N LEU A 350 3.72 2.28 -9.42
CA LEU A 350 3.13 1.06 -9.96
C LEU A 350 2.29 0.33 -8.90
N GLY A 351 2.58 0.57 -7.63
CA GLY A 351 2.04 -0.16 -6.50
C GLY A 351 3.12 -1.03 -5.87
N THR A 352 2.72 -1.88 -4.93
CA THR A 352 3.65 -2.79 -4.27
C THR A 352 3.00 -4.13 -3.93
N THR A 353 3.81 -5.06 -3.47
CA THR A 353 3.36 -6.38 -3.02
C THR A 353 2.92 -6.35 -1.55
N VAL A 354 2.17 -7.36 -1.11
CA VAL A 354 1.76 -7.48 0.30
C VAL A 354 2.96 -7.68 1.24
N GLY A 355 4.04 -8.34 0.78
CA GLY A 355 5.29 -8.48 1.54
C GLY A 355 5.95 -7.14 1.86
N VAL A 356 6.01 -6.22 0.88
CA VAL A 356 6.54 -4.87 1.13
C VAL A 356 5.66 -4.10 2.12
N CYS A 357 4.34 -4.30 2.11
CA CYS A 357 3.46 -3.70 3.12
C CYS A 357 3.78 -4.24 4.53
N ALA A 358 4.04 -5.55 4.65
CA ALA A 358 4.48 -6.16 5.90
C ALA A 358 5.82 -5.57 6.36
N ASP A 359 6.80 -5.41 5.47
CA ASP A 359 8.10 -4.82 5.78
C ASP A 359 7.98 -3.38 6.28
N ILE A 360 7.16 -2.55 5.63
CA ILE A 360 6.87 -1.18 6.07
C ILE A 360 6.29 -1.19 7.48
N LEU A 361 5.27 -2.02 7.74
CA LEU A 361 4.61 -2.06 9.05
C LEU A 361 5.54 -2.61 10.14
N LEU A 362 6.35 -3.62 9.85
CA LEU A 362 7.39 -4.14 10.76
C LEU A 362 8.45 -3.09 11.09
N LYS A 363 8.88 -2.30 10.11
CA LYS A 363 9.85 -1.21 10.30
C LYS A 363 9.37 -0.17 11.34
N TYR A 364 8.05 -0.02 11.48
CA TYR A 364 7.42 0.85 12.48
C TYR A 364 6.99 0.12 13.76
N GLY A 365 7.28 -1.17 13.90
CA GLY A 365 7.05 -1.94 15.12
C GLY A 365 5.68 -2.61 15.22
N ALA A 366 4.95 -2.77 14.09
CA ALA A 366 3.70 -3.51 14.10
C ALA A 366 3.92 -4.96 14.56
N VAL A 367 3.16 -5.39 15.56
CA VAL A 367 3.10 -6.79 16.03
C VAL A 367 1.91 -7.53 15.46
N GLN A 368 0.86 -6.80 15.06
CA GLN A 368 -0.26 -7.29 14.28
C GLN A 368 -0.41 -6.46 13.02
N ALA A 369 -0.62 -7.11 11.87
CA ALA A 369 -0.99 -6.40 10.65
C ALA A 369 -1.69 -7.29 9.64
N SER A 370 -2.63 -6.70 8.90
CA SER A 370 -3.35 -7.38 7.82
C SER A 370 -3.57 -6.46 6.63
N ASN A 371 -3.67 -7.06 5.45
CA ASN A 371 -4.06 -6.36 4.25
C ASN A 371 -5.57 -6.04 4.28
N LEU A 372 -5.95 -4.94 3.63
CA LEU A 372 -7.34 -4.51 3.43
C LEU A 372 -7.67 -4.47 1.94
N ASP A 373 -8.89 -4.06 1.59
CA ASP A 373 -9.24 -3.85 0.18
C ASP A 373 -8.26 -2.90 -0.50
N GLY A 374 -7.92 -3.20 -1.75
CA GLY A 374 -6.81 -2.59 -2.47
C GLY A 374 -7.24 -1.93 -3.77
N GLY A 375 -6.28 -1.80 -4.70
CA GLY A 375 -6.57 -1.42 -6.06
C GLY A 375 -7.18 -0.02 -6.18
N SER A 376 -8.33 0.09 -6.84
CA SER A 376 -9.01 1.37 -7.04
C SER A 376 -9.71 1.90 -5.77
N SER A 377 -9.85 1.06 -4.74
CA SER A 377 -10.40 1.45 -3.44
C SER A 377 -9.37 2.17 -2.56
N THR A 378 -8.08 1.92 -2.80
CA THR A 378 -6.98 2.47 -2.00
C THR A 378 -6.93 4.00 -2.05
N ILE A 379 -7.16 4.63 -0.88
CA ILE A 379 -7.18 6.08 -0.71
C ILE A 379 -6.98 6.44 0.76
N MET A 380 -6.34 7.60 1.02
CA MET A 380 -6.24 8.19 2.35
C MET A 380 -6.78 9.62 2.33
N ILE A 381 -7.63 9.92 3.31
CA ILE A 381 -8.25 11.23 3.54
C ILE A 381 -7.71 11.78 4.86
N TYR A 382 -7.29 13.03 4.89
CA TYR A 382 -6.94 13.72 6.14
C TYR A 382 -7.54 15.13 6.12
N ARG A 383 -8.29 15.47 7.17
CA ARG A 383 -9.05 16.73 7.33
C ARG A 383 -9.82 17.10 6.05
N ASP A 384 -10.72 16.22 5.64
CA ASP A 384 -11.58 16.31 4.45
C ASP A 384 -10.86 16.40 3.09
N LYS A 385 -9.53 16.23 3.05
CA LYS A 385 -8.75 16.28 1.81
C LYS A 385 -8.19 14.91 1.45
N VAL A 386 -8.26 14.57 0.17
CA VAL A 386 -7.51 13.44 -0.38
C VAL A 386 -6.04 13.79 -0.35
N ILE A 387 -5.24 12.97 0.33
CA ILE A 387 -3.79 13.17 0.45
C ILE A 387 -2.98 12.17 -0.36
N THR A 388 -3.62 11.24 -1.08
CA THR A 388 -2.96 10.25 -1.96
C THR A 388 -3.44 10.36 -3.40
N LYS A 389 -2.90 9.56 -4.33
CA LYS A 389 -3.31 9.53 -5.74
C LYS A 389 -4.01 8.20 -6.06
N PRO A 390 -5.32 8.09 -5.81
CA PRO A 390 -6.05 6.85 -6.03
C PRO A 390 -5.99 6.43 -7.51
N SER A 391 -5.95 5.12 -7.76
CA SER A 391 -5.95 4.55 -9.11
C SER A 391 -7.33 4.47 -9.76
N SER A 392 -8.36 4.98 -9.07
CA SER A 392 -9.74 5.02 -9.56
C SER A 392 -9.89 6.00 -10.72
N THR A 393 -11.01 5.93 -11.45
CA THR A 393 -11.31 6.87 -12.55
C THR A 393 -11.53 8.31 -12.07
N THR A 394 -11.70 8.52 -10.77
CA THR A 394 -11.80 9.84 -10.15
C THR A 394 -10.66 10.08 -9.16
N ASN A 395 -10.38 11.35 -8.85
CA ASN A 395 -9.39 11.73 -7.84
C ASN A 395 -9.92 11.64 -6.40
N ILE A 396 -11.20 11.35 -6.20
CA ILE A 396 -11.85 11.21 -4.88
C ILE A 396 -12.07 9.75 -4.47
N GLY A 397 -11.51 8.81 -5.25
CA GLY A 397 -11.67 7.37 -5.03
C GLY A 397 -12.98 6.83 -5.61
N ARG A 398 -13.17 5.51 -5.47
CA ARG A 398 -14.44 4.85 -5.82
C ARG A 398 -15.37 4.74 -4.62
N LEU A 399 -16.59 4.27 -4.86
CA LEU A 399 -17.56 3.98 -3.82
C LEU A 399 -17.18 2.68 -3.10
N VAL A 400 -17.21 2.71 -1.77
CA VAL A 400 -16.89 1.60 -0.86
C VAL A 400 -17.98 1.48 0.21
N PRO A 401 -18.16 0.30 0.84
CA PRO A 401 -19.20 0.11 1.85
C PRO A 401 -18.85 0.76 3.19
N ASP A 402 -17.56 0.85 3.50
CA ASP A 402 -17.04 1.30 4.78
C ASP A 402 -15.60 1.83 4.66
N ALA A 403 -15.12 2.41 5.77
CA ALA A 403 -13.78 2.94 5.91
C ALA A 403 -13.32 2.80 7.37
N PHE A 404 -12.04 2.51 7.58
CA PHE A 404 -11.43 2.77 8.88
C PHE A 404 -11.25 4.27 9.00
N ILE A 405 -11.82 4.84 10.06
CA ILE A 405 -11.79 6.26 10.35
C ILE A 405 -11.14 6.50 11.71
N VAL A 406 -10.57 7.69 11.86
CA VAL A 406 -10.00 8.17 13.11
C VAL A 406 -10.80 9.39 13.54
N ASP A 407 -11.38 9.33 14.74
CA ASP A 407 -12.09 10.47 15.32
C ASP A 407 -11.10 11.54 15.81
N TYR A 408 -11.56 12.79 15.89
CA TYR A 408 -10.82 13.83 16.59
C TYR A 408 -10.61 13.44 18.07
N ALA A 409 -9.49 13.85 18.66
CA ALA A 409 -9.29 13.70 20.09
C ALA A 409 -10.44 14.39 20.84
N LYS A 410 -11.00 13.71 21.84
CA LYS A 410 -12.00 14.33 22.72
C LYS A 410 -11.34 15.49 23.45
N ALA A 411 -11.99 16.64 23.50
CA ALA A 411 -11.53 17.73 24.34
C ALA A 411 -11.42 17.21 25.79
N ALA A 412 -10.29 17.48 26.46
CA ALA A 412 -10.17 17.21 27.88
C ALA A 412 -11.32 17.94 28.58
N GLU A 413 -12.21 17.18 29.24
CA GLU A 413 -13.22 17.77 30.12
C GLU A 413 -12.46 18.56 31.19
N LYS A 414 -12.64 19.88 31.18
CA LYS A 414 -11.98 20.80 32.12
C LYS A 414 -12.63 20.76 33.49
#